data_AF-A0A928LWZ5-F1
#
_entry.id   AF-A0A928LWZ5-F1
#
_cell.length_a   1.000
_cell.length_b   1.000
_cell.length_c   1.000
_cell.angle_alpha   90.00
_cell.angle_beta   90.00
_cell.angle_gamma   90.00
#
_symmetry.space_group_name_H-M   'P 1'
#
loop_
_entity.id
_entity.type
_entity.pdbx_description
1 polymer ?
#
loop_
_entity_poly.entity_id
_entity_poly.type
_entity_poly.pdbx_seq_one_letter_code
_entity_poly.pdbx_strand_id
1 'polypeptide(L)'
;MEYFDPREQVKIWQRVHQTQPNVTEGLQPMVAIMQENAAVYSHLARQLQGRGRELAMRLHEQQLAAVRCLKGVHRLVAGGVLQVGSSGATMESSEAALRKAYGQTLKTVTFCESRSADREYGGVFEALGVRQREQCRLLAELMGLLQV
;
A
#
# COMPACT_ATOMS: atom_id res chain seq x y z
N MET A 1 -9.94 15.67 42.45
CA MET A 1 -8.71 15.71 41.63
C MET A 1 -8.07 14.35 41.83
N GLU A 2 -8.33 13.39 40.92
CA GLU A 2 -7.87 12.01 41.08
C GLU A 2 -6.34 11.98 40.99
N TYR A 3 -5.71 11.52 42.07
CA TYR A 3 -4.27 11.38 42.16
C TYR A 3 -3.89 10.08 41.44
N PHE A 4 -3.53 10.18 40.16
CA PHE A 4 -3.02 9.02 39.41
C PHE A 4 -1.65 8.62 39.97
N ASP A 5 -1.53 7.38 40.47
CA ASP A 5 -0.26 6.82 40.92
C ASP A 5 0.74 6.81 39.73
N PRO A 6 1.91 7.47 39.87
CA PRO A 6 2.95 7.46 38.85
C PRO A 6 3.36 6.06 38.39
N ARG A 7 3.25 5.04 39.26
CA ARG A 7 3.56 3.64 38.93
C ARG A 7 2.48 3.00 38.06
N GLU A 8 1.22 3.40 38.22
CA GLU A 8 0.14 2.96 37.34
C GLU A 8 0.21 3.64 35.98
N GLN A 9 0.59 4.92 35.92
CA GLN A 9 0.84 5.60 34.65
C GLN A 9 1.95 4.90 33.85
N VAL A 10 3.07 4.54 34.49
CA VAL A 10 4.15 3.80 33.80
C VAL A 10 3.65 2.45 33.27
N LYS A 11 2.81 1.72 34.01
CA LYS A 11 2.22 0.45 33.55
C LYS A 11 1.22 0.64 32.40
N ILE A 12 0.50 1.75 32.36
CA ILE A 12 -0.41 2.09 31.26
C ILE A 12 0.42 2.42 30.01
N TRP A 13 1.42 3.29 30.13
CA TRP A 13 2.31 3.63 29.02
C TRP A 13 3.15 2.45 28.52
N GLN A 14 3.57 1.54 29.40
CA GLN A 14 4.20 0.27 29.01
C GLN A 14 3.25 -0.63 28.22
N ARG A 15 1.98 -0.74 28.64
CA ARG A 15 0.97 -1.51 27.89
C ARG A 15 0.70 -0.90 26.52
N VAL A 16 0.60 0.43 26.42
CA VAL A 16 0.45 1.15 25.15
C VAL A 16 1.66 0.94 24.23
N HIS A 17 2.88 0.94 24.78
CA HIS A 17 4.09 0.63 24.01
C HIS A 17 4.19 -0.85 23.58
N GLN A 18 3.70 -1.78 24.39
CA GLN A 18 3.66 -3.21 24.05
C GLN A 18 2.58 -3.58 23.04
N THR A 19 1.55 -2.73 22.85
CA THR A 19 0.46 -2.97 21.90
C THR A 19 0.70 -2.37 20.51
N GLN A 20 1.84 -1.71 20.27
CA GLN A 20 2.14 -1.25 18.92
C GLN A 20 2.33 -2.47 18.00
N PRO A 21 1.52 -2.59 16.92
CA PRO A 21 1.61 -3.71 16.01
C PRO A 21 3.01 -3.75 15.40
N ASN A 22 3.56 -4.95 15.25
CA ASN A 22 4.86 -5.12 14.63
C ASN A 22 4.81 -4.49 13.22
N VAL A 23 5.65 -3.49 12.98
CA VAL A 23 5.69 -2.72 11.72
C VAL A 23 5.85 -3.63 10.49
N THR A 24 6.51 -4.78 10.67
CA THR A 24 6.74 -5.76 9.58
C THR A 24 5.54 -6.65 9.29
N GLU A 25 4.62 -6.77 10.24
CA GLU A 25 3.44 -7.60 10.09
C GLU A 25 2.61 -7.12 8.91
N GLY A 26 2.30 -8.03 7.99
CA GLY A 26 1.49 -7.74 6.81
C GLY A 26 2.19 -6.91 5.72
N LEU A 27 3.48 -6.53 5.85
CA LEU A 27 4.20 -5.88 4.75
C LEU A 27 4.33 -6.79 3.52
N GLN A 28 4.60 -8.08 3.73
CA GLN A 28 4.74 -9.05 2.65
C GLN A 28 3.50 -9.14 1.73
N PRO A 29 2.27 -9.36 2.24
CA PRO A 29 1.09 -9.39 1.39
C PRO A 29 0.81 -8.04 0.72
N MET A 30 1.13 -6.90 1.37
CA MET A 30 0.98 -5.59 0.72
C MET A 30 1.95 -5.41 -0.44
N VAL A 31 3.21 -5.79 -0.27
CA VAL A 31 4.19 -5.77 -1.35
C VAL A 31 3.76 -6.67 -2.51
N ALA A 32 3.21 -7.86 -2.23
CA ALA A 32 2.69 -8.77 -3.25
C ALA A 32 1.56 -8.13 -4.05
N ILE A 33 0.57 -7.57 -3.36
CA ILE A 33 -0.56 -6.85 -3.97
C ILE A 33 -0.05 -5.71 -4.84
N MET A 34 0.89 -4.91 -4.33
CA MET A 34 1.41 -3.78 -5.08
C MET A 34 2.18 -4.20 -6.33
N GLN A 35 2.96 -5.28 -6.26
CA GLN A 35 3.65 -5.82 -7.43
C GLN A 35 2.68 -6.38 -8.47
N GLU A 36 1.61 -7.05 -8.04
CA GLU A 36 0.54 -7.52 -8.94
C GLU A 36 -0.11 -6.34 -9.67
N ASN A 37 -0.52 -5.30 -8.94
CA ASN A 37 -1.09 -4.08 -9.53
C ASN A 37 -0.12 -3.41 -10.52
N ALA A 38 1.17 -3.32 -10.16
CA ALA A 38 2.18 -2.77 -11.06
C ALA A 38 2.28 -3.56 -12.37
N ALA A 39 2.18 -4.89 -12.32
CA ALA A 39 2.18 -5.73 -13.51
C ALA A 39 0.94 -5.49 -14.38
N VAL A 40 -0.25 -5.38 -13.77
CA VAL A 40 -1.49 -5.02 -14.47
C VAL A 40 -1.34 -3.69 -15.21
N TYR A 41 -0.86 -2.66 -14.53
CA TYR A 41 -0.71 -1.33 -15.12
C TYR A 41 0.32 -1.30 -16.24
N SER A 42 1.44 -2.03 -16.10
CA SER A 42 2.42 -2.18 -17.17
C SER A 42 1.84 -2.89 -18.39
N HIS A 43 1.02 -3.91 -18.18
CA HIS A 43 0.34 -4.61 -19.26
C HIS A 43 -0.63 -3.69 -20.00
N LEU A 44 -1.47 -2.96 -19.27
CA LEU A 44 -2.41 -1.99 -19.85
C LEU A 44 -1.70 -0.87 -20.60
N ALA A 45 -0.61 -0.33 -20.06
CA ALA A 45 0.18 0.71 -20.72
C ALA A 45 0.73 0.29 -22.09
N ARG A 46 0.91 -1.02 -22.33
CA ARG A 46 1.32 -1.55 -23.65
C ARG A 46 0.17 -1.67 -24.63
N GLN A 47 -1.07 -1.80 -24.14
CA GLN A 47 -2.27 -1.97 -24.97
C GLN A 47 -2.96 -0.64 -25.28
N LEU A 48 -2.89 0.32 -24.35
CA LEU A 48 -3.54 1.61 -24.47
C LEU A 48 -2.69 2.64 -25.23
N GLN A 49 -3.33 3.72 -25.67
CA GLN A 49 -2.70 4.87 -26.29
C GLN A 49 -3.21 6.18 -25.65
N GLY A 50 -2.53 7.30 -25.95
CA GLY A 50 -2.88 8.62 -25.43
C GLY A 50 -3.01 8.66 -23.90
N ARG A 51 -4.05 9.35 -23.43
CA ARG A 51 -4.32 9.55 -21.99
C ARG A 51 -4.43 8.25 -21.20
N GLY A 52 -5.03 7.20 -21.77
CA GLY A 52 -5.15 5.90 -21.10
C GLY A 52 -3.79 5.25 -20.82
N ARG A 53 -2.86 5.36 -21.77
CA ARG A 53 -1.48 4.90 -21.59
C ARG A 53 -0.73 5.73 -20.55
N GLU A 54 -0.86 7.05 -20.60
CA GLU A 54 -0.22 7.95 -19.64
C GLU A 54 -0.67 7.67 -18.20
N LEU A 55 -1.97 7.46 -17.99
CA LEU A 55 -2.52 7.09 -16.69
C LEU A 55 -2.00 5.72 -16.21
N ALA A 56 -1.99 4.72 -17.09
CA ALA A 56 -1.47 3.39 -16.76
C ALA A 56 0.02 3.42 -16.40
N MET A 57 0.84 4.20 -17.12
CA MET A 57 2.26 4.39 -16.79
C MET A 57 2.44 5.09 -15.44
N ARG A 58 1.69 6.16 -15.18
CA ARG A 58 1.73 6.87 -13.89
C ARG A 58 1.36 5.96 -12.73
N LEU A 59 0.30 5.16 -12.88
CA LEU A 59 -0.12 4.16 -11.90
C LEU A 59 0.99 3.11 -11.66
N HIS A 60 1.62 2.62 -12.74
CA HIS A 60 2.73 1.66 -12.64
C HIS A 60 3.91 2.22 -11.84
N GLU A 61 4.36 3.43 -12.16
CA GLU A 61 5.50 4.08 -11.50
C GLU A 61 5.22 4.36 -10.02
N GLN A 62 4.02 4.87 -9.71
CA GLN A 62 3.62 5.12 -8.33
C GLN A 62 3.59 3.82 -7.51
N GLN A 63 3.17 2.71 -8.13
CA GLN A 63 3.11 1.43 -7.45
C GLN A 63 4.49 0.82 -7.20
N LEU A 64 5.42 0.93 -8.15
CA LEU A 64 6.81 0.55 -7.92
C LEU A 64 7.48 1.41 -6.83
N ALA A 65 7.17 2.70 -6.76
CA ALA A 65 7.65 3.57 -5.69
C ALA A 65 7.12 3.10 -4.31
N ALA A 66 5.84 2.74 -4.22
CA ALA A 66 5.24 2.20 -3.00
C ALA A 66 5.88 0.87 -2.58
N VAL A 67 6.11 -0.05 -3.52
CA VAL A 67 6.83 -1.31 -3.28
C VAL A 67 8.23 -1.06 -2.69
N ARG A 68 9.01 -0.16 -3.31
CA ARG A 68 10.35 0.18 -2.82
C ARG A 68 10.31 0.76 -1.42
N CYS A 69 9.31 1.59 -1.14
CA CYS A 69 9.11 2.18 0.18
C CYS A 69 8.84 1.11 1.25
N LEU A 70 7.87 0.20 1.03
CA LEU A 70 7.58 -0.88 1.98
C LEU A 70 8.75 -1.84 2.18
N LYS A 71 9.49 -2.17 1.11
CA LYS A 71 10.72 -2.95 1.22
C LYS A 71 11.80 -2.22 2.02
N GLY A 72 11.89 -0.90 1.88
CA GLY A 72 12.76 -0.03 2.67
C GLY A 72 12.41 -0.07 4.16
N VAL A 73 11.12 0.08 4.50
CA VAL A 73 10.63 -0.05 5.88
C VAL A 73 10.98 -1.43 6.44
N HIS A 74 10.68 -2.51 5.74
CA HIS A 74 11.03 -3.86 6.18
C HIS A 74 12.54 -4.01 6.42
N ARG A 75 13.38 -3.48 5.53
CA ARG A 75 14.84 -3.56 5.67
C ARG A 75 15.33 -2.82 6.91
N LEU A 76 14.77 -1.65 7.21
CA LEU A 76 15.13 -0.87 8.39
C LEU A 76 14.71 -1.57 9.68
N VAL A 77 13.53 -2.19 9.71
CA VAL A 77 12.98 -2.83 10.92
C VAL A 77 13.55 -4.24 11.15
N ALA A 78 13.63 -5.07 10.11
CA ALA A 78 14.01 -6.48 10.23
C ALA A 78 15.43 -6.81 9.73
N GLY A 79 16.19 -5.81 9.26
CA GLY A 79 17.59 -5.99 8.81
C GLY A 79 17.77 -6.78 7.49
N GLY A 80 16.67 -7.20 6.84
CA GLY A 80 16.70 -8.05 5.64
C GLY A 80 15.89 -7.51 4.46
N VAL A 81 16.18 -8.02 3.26
CA VAL A 81 15.41 -7.67 2.05
C VAL A 81 14.13 -8.49 2.01
N LEU A 82 12.99 -7.80 2.01
CA LEU A 82 11.69 -8.44 1.79
C LEU A 82 11.60 -8.93 0.34
N GLN A 83 11.69 -10.24 0.17
CA GLN A 83 11.47 -10.92 -1.11
C GLN A 83 10.03 -11.41 -1.17
N VAL A 84 9.40 -11.13 -2.31
CA VAL A 84 8.04 -11.58 -2.60
C VAL A 84 8.10 -12.22 -3.97
N GLY A 85 7.62 -13.47 -4.05
CA GLY A 85 7.57 -14.22 -5.30
C GLY A 85 6.66 -13.55 -6.33
N SER A 86 6.94 -13.77 -7.61
CA SER A 86 6.03 -13.33 -8.67
C SER A 86 4.75 -14.14 -8.58
N SER A 87 3.62 -13.46 -8.36
CA SER A 87 2.31 -14.05 -8.64
C SER A 87 2.20 -14.27 -10.14
N GLY A 88 1.80 -15.46 -10.58
CA GLY A 88 1.54 -15.74 -11.99
C GLY A 88 0.34 -14.91 -12.44
N ALA A 89 0.54 -14.00 -13.39
CA ALA A 89 -0.56 -13.22 -13.94
C ALA A 89 -1.53 -14.16 -14.67
N THR A 90 -2.74 -14.31 -14.12
CA THR A 90 -3.82 -15.02 -14.79
C THR A 90 -4.46 -14.06 -15.79
N MET A 91 -4.74 -14.51 -17.01
CA MET A 91 -5.34 -13.65 -18.05
C MET A 91 -6.81 -13.34 -17.73
N GLU A 92 -7.02 -12.33 -16.90
CA GLU A 92 -8.32 -11.69 -16.69
C GLU A 92 -8.54 -10.59 -17.74
N SER A 93 -9.79 -10.19 -17.99
CA SER A 93 -10.07 -9.01 -18.84
C SER A 93 -9.52 -7.73 -18.19
N SER A 94 -9.18 -6.73 -19.01
CA SER A 94 -8.64 -5.44 -18.52
C SER A 94 -9.55 -4.78 -17.49
N GLU A 95 -10.87 -4.88 -17.67
CA GLU A 95 -11.84 -4.35 -16.71
C GLU A 95 -11.84 -5.12 -15.38
N ALA A 96 -11.85 -6.45 -15.43
CA ALA A 96 -11.80 -7.28 -14.22
C ALA A 96 -10.51 -7.03 -13.43
N ALA A 97 -9.38 -6.96 -14.14
CA ALA A 97 -8.08 -6.66 -13.55
C ALA A 97 -8.06 -5.27 -12.89
N LEU A 98 -8.66 -4.24 -13.51
CA LEU A 98 -8.74 -2.90 -12.92
C LEU A 98 -9.65 -2.84 -11.69
N ARG A 99 -10.80 -3.51 -11.72
CA ARG A 99 -11.71 -3.60 -10.55
C ARG A 99 -11.03 -4.31 -9.38
N LYS A 100 -10.30 -5.41 -9.67
CA LYS A 100 -9.49 -6.12 -8.69
C LYS A 100 -8.40 -5.20 -8.10
N ALA A 101 -7.65 -4.51 -8.98
CA ALA A 101 -6.60 -3.58 -8.58
C ALA A 101 -7.16 -2.43 -7.71
N TYR A 102 -8.36 -1.93 -8.01
CA TYR A 102 -9.05 -0.93 -7.19
C TYR A 102 -9.36 -1.44 -5.78
N GLY A 103 -9.98 -2.62 -5.68
CA GLY A 103 -10.26 -3.25 -4.38
C GLY A 103 -8.99 -3.57 -3.59
N GLN A 104 -7.93 -3.97 -4.27
CA GLN A 104 -6.60 -4.18 -3.68
C GLN A 104 -5.99 -2.87 -3.17
N THR A 105 -6.10 -1.78 -3.92
CA THR A 105 -5.61 -0.45 -3.53
C THR A 105 -6.34 0.05 -2.28
N LEU A 106 -7.66 -0.19 -2.16
CA LEU A 106 -8.42 0.12 -0.94
C LEU A 106 -7.91 -0.66 0.28
N LYS A 107 -7.60 -1.96 0.13
CA LYS A 107 -6.98 -2.75 1.21
C LYS A 107 -5.66 -2.15 1.65
N THR A 108 -4.87 -1.66 0.71
CA THR A 108 -3.60 -0.97 1.01
C THR A 108 -3.82 0.36 1.73
N VAL A 109 -4.86 1.14 1.37
CA VAL A 109 -5.23 2.36 2.10
C VAL A 109 -5.53 2.02 3.56
N THR A 110 -6.40 1.04 3.82
CA THR A 110 -6.73 0.61 5.18
C THR A 110 -5.50 0.11 5.95
N PHE A 111 -4.62 -0.64 5.28
CA PHE A 111 -3.36 -1.12 5.87
C PHE A 111 -2.43 0.03 6.31
N CYS A 112 -2.33 1.08 5.48
CA CYS A 112 -1.55 2.27 5.76
C CYS A 112 -2.17 3.07 6.92
N GLU A 113 -3.48 3.27 6.89
CA GLU A 113 -4.21 3.98 7.95
C GLU A 113 -4.03 3.29 9.31
N SER A 114 -4.13 1.96 9.36
CA SER A 114 -3.96 1.21 10.62
C SER A 114 -2.53 1.27 11.19
N ARG A 115 -1.54 1.72 10.41
CA ARG A 115 -0.13 1.85 10.81
C ARG A 115 0.35 3.30 10.93
N SER A 116 -0.51 4.26 10.60
CA SER A 116 -0.17 5.69 10.65
C SER A 116 0.14 6.20 12.06
N ALA A 117 -0.35 5.50 13.09
CA ALA A 117 -0.08 5.80 14.50
C ALA A 117 1.28 5.25 15.00
N ASP A 118 2.03 4.51 14.16
CA ASP A 118 3.37 4.05 14.53
C ASP A 118 4.31 5.23 14.80
N ARG A 119 5.08 5.17 15.88
CA ARG A 119 5.88 6.31 16.34
C ARG A 119 7.03 6.65 15.38
N GLU A 120 7.62 5.65 14.72
CA GLU A 120 8.84 5.82 13.94
C GLU A 120 8.54 5.84 12.43
N TYR A 121 7.60 5.00 11.99
CA TYR A 121 7.26 4.80 10.59
C TYR A 121 5.85 5.32 10.23
N GLY A 122 5.08 5.83 11.19
CA GLY A 122 3.70 6.29 10.97
C GLY A 122 3.57 7.31 9.85
N GLY A 123 4.46 8.31 9.81
CA GLY A 123 4.48 9.31 8.73
C GLY A 123 4.75 8.72 7.34
N VAL A 124 5.50 7.61 7.25
CA VAL A 124 5.70 6.89 5.99
C VAL A 124 4.39 6.21 5.55
N PHE A 125 3.69 5.56 6.47
CA PHE A 125 2.41 4.93 6.17
C PHE A 125 1.32 5.95 5.84
N GLU A 126 1.29 7.10 6.51
CA GLU A 126 0.38 8.19 6.18
C GLU A 126 0.61 8.72 4.75
N ALA A 127 1.87 9.01 4.40
CA ALA A 127 2.23 9.47 3.06
C ALA A 127 1.90 8.43 1.98
N LEU A 128 2.14 7.14 2.26
CA LEU A 128 1.71 6.05 1.39
C LEU A 128 0.19 5.99 1.26
N GLY A 129 -0.56 6.12 2.36
CA GLY A 129 -2.03 6.13 2.35
C GLY A 129 -2.59 7.24 1.47
N VAL A 130 -2.05 8.46 1.56
CA VAL A 130 -2.41 9.58 0.66
C VAL A 130 -2.17 9.21 -0.80
N ARG A 131 -1.01 8.63 -1.13
CA ARG A 131 -0.69 8.22 -2.50
C ARG A 131 -1.62 7.12 -3.01
N GLN A 132 -1.97 6.15 -2.17
CA GLN A 132 -2.88 5.06 -2.54
C GLN A 132 -4.31 5.57 -2.77
N ARG A 133 -4.78 6.58 -2.01
CA ARG A 133 -6.06 7.25 -2.30
C ARG A 133 -6.05 7.98 -3.64
N GLU A 134 -4.95 8.65 -3.99
CA GLU A 134 -4.80 9.22 -5.34
C GLU A 134 -4.79 8.12 -6.43
N GLN A 135 -4.20 6.96 -6.17
CA GLN A 135 -4.30 5.83 -7.10
C GLN A 135 -5.74 5.35 -7.30
N CYS A 136 -6.56 5.29 -6.25
CA CYS A 136 -7.98 4.98 -6.39
C CYS A 136 -8.68 5.95 -7.36
N ARG A 137 -8.37 7.26 -7.26
CA ARG A 137 -8.90 8.27 -8.18
C ARG A 137 -8.46 8.03 -9.62
N LEU A 138 -7.17 7.79 -9.84
CA LEU A 138 -6.59 7.52 -11.17
C LEU A 138 -7.14 6.22 -11.78
N LEU A 139 -7.38 5.20 -10.97
CA LEU A 139 -8.01 3.95 -11.41
C LEU A 139 -9.46 4.16 -11.84
N ALA A 140 -10.24 4.93 -11.06
CA ALA A 140 -11.61 5.27 -11.44
C ALA A 140 -11.64 6.04 -12.77
N GLU A 141 -10.72 6.99 -12.95
CA GLU A 141 -10.55 7.73 -14.20
C GLU A 141 -10.21 6.80 -15.38
N LEU A 142 -9.25 5.89 -15.19
CA LEU A 142 -8.85 4.93 -16.23
C LEU A 142 -9.98 3.96 -16.58
N MET A 143 -10.73 3.46 -15.60
CA MET A 143 -11.91 2.62 -15.85
C MET A 143 -12.97 3.37 -16.65
N GLY A 144 -13.23 4.64 -16.33
CA GLY A 144 -14.16 5.48 -17.08
C GLY A 144 -13.75 5.68 -18.53
N LEU A 145 -12.45 5.77 -18.83
CA LEU A 145 -11.94 5.86 -20.20
C LEU A 145 -12.09 4.57 -21.01
N LEU A 146 -12.22 3.41 -20.36
CA LEU A 146 -12.34 2.10 -21.01
C LEU A 146 -13.80 1.66 -21.20
N GLN A 147 -14.76 2.37 -20.61
CA GLN A 147 -16.20 2.12 -20.74
C GLN A 147 -16.84 2.94 -21.88
N VAL A 148 -16.05 3.72 -22.61
CA VAL A 148 -16.42 4.48 -23.81
C VAL A 148 -15.90 3.75 -25.04
#